data_AF-A0ABC8IPB5-F1
#
_entry.id   AF-A0ABC8IPB5-F1
#
_cell.length_a   1.000
_cell.length_b   1.000
_cell.length_c   1.000
_cell.angle_alpha   90.00
_cell.angle_beta   90.00
_cell.angle_gamma   90.00
#
_symmetry.space_group_name_H-M   'P 1'
#
loop_
_entity.id
_entity.type
_entity.pdbx_description
1 polymer ?
#
loop_
_entity_poly.entity_id
_entity_poly.type
_entity_poly.pdbx_seq_one_letter_code
_entity_poly.pdbx_strand_id
1 'polypeptide(L)'
;MNYCGVGADKAIGRDIVDAHYKACLYAGIGIPGVNGVVMPGQWEFQVGPVEGISAGDQVWVARYLLERITEISGVNVSFDPKPVPGDWNGAGAHCNYSTKSMRKDGGLTVIKKGIEKLQVKHKEHIAAYGEGNECRLMGKHEIADINTFSWGVANRGASVRVGRDTDREGKGYFEDRRPASNMDPYVVTSMIAETTILG
;
A
#
# COMPACT_ATOMS: atom_id res chain seq x y z
N MET A 1 -0.72 20.26 -10.87
CA MET A 1 -0.77 19.32 -9.72
C MET A 1 -1.66 18.16 -10.13
N ASN A 2 -1.10 16.95 -10.25
CA ASN A 2 -1.82 15.76 -10.74
C ASN A 2 -2.50 14.98 -9.60
N TYR A 3 -1.90 14.99 -8.41
CA TYR A 3 -2.45 14.35 -7.22
C TYR A 3 -3.85 14.86 -6.92
N CYS A 4 -4.82 13.94 -6.90
CA CYS A 4 -6.26 14.25 -6.77
C CYS A 4 -6.77 15.33 -7.74
N GLY A 5 -6.12 15.51 -8.89
CA GLY A 5 -6.44 16.55 -9.86
C GLY A 5 -7.69 16.26 -10.69
N VAL A 6 -8.26 17.32 -11.27
CA VAL A 6 -9.39 17.27 -12.21
C VAL A 6 -9.02 18.09 -13.45
N GLY A 7 -9.47 17.63 -14.63
CA GLY A 7 -9.15 18.22 -15.94
C GLY A 7 -8.51 17.21 -16.88
N ALA A 8 -8.78 17.35 -18.18
CA ALA A 8 -8.26 16.44 -19.22
C ALA A 8 -6.73 16.43 -19.31
N ASP A 9 -6.08 17.53 -18.90
CA ASP A 9 -4.63 17.71 -18.83
C ASP A 9 -3.98 17.07 -17.59
N LYS A 10 -4.78 16.57 -16.63
CA LYS A 10 -4.31 16.08 -15.33
C LYS A 10 -4.79 14.67 -15.00
N ALA A 11 -6.08 14.39 -15.21
CA ALA A 11 -6.76 13.18 -14.77
C ALA A 11 -6.92 12.15 -15.90
N ILE A 12 -5.79 11.62 -16.38
CA ILE A 12 -5.71 10.68 -17.49
C ILE A 12 -6.21 9.29 -17.04
N GLY A 13 -7.20 8.70 -17.71
CA GLY A 13 -7.71 7.35 -17.42
C GLY A 13 -8.76 7.26 -16.30
N ARG A 14 -9.44 8.37 -15.96
CA ARG A 14 -10.46 8.39 -14.90
C ARG A 14 -11.65 7.46 -15.19
N ASP A 15 -12.03 7.33 -16.44
CA ASP A 15 -13.09 6.43 -16.90
C ASP A 15 -12.82 4.97 -16.54
N ILE A 16 -11.57 4.52 -16.70
CA ILE A 16 -11.11 3.18 -16.30
C ILE A 16 -11.22 3.02 -14.78
N VAL A 17 -10.75 4.01 -14.02
CA VAL A 17 -10.76 3.95 -12.55
C VAL A 17 -12.18 3.97 -11.99
N ASP A 18 -13.06 4.81 -12.52
CA ASP A 18 -14.45 4.87 -12.09
C ASP A 18 -15.22 3.58 -12.45
N ALA A 19 -14.90 2.97 -13.60
CA ALA A 19 -15.44 1.66 -13.98
C ALA A 19 -14.94 0.55 -13.06
N HIS A 20 -13.63 0.53 -12.76
CA HIS A 20 -13.01 -0.43 -11.83
C HIS A 20 -13.58 -0.34 -10.42
N TYR A 21 -13.75 0.89 -9.92
CA TYR A 21 -14.34 1.14 -8.62
C TYR A 21 -15.76 0.55 -8.51
N LYS A 22 -16.61 0.83 -9.52
CA LYS A 22 -17.97 0.28 -9.58
C LYS A 22 -17.98 -1.25 -9.73
N ALA A 23 -17.08 -1.81 -10.53
CA ALA A 23 -16.97 -3.26 -10.72
C ALA A 23 -16.58 -3.97 -9.41
N CYS A 24 -15.60 -3.42 -8.68
CA CYS A 24 -15.20 -3.93 -7.37
C CYS A 24 -16.35 -3.89 -6.36
N LEU A 25 -17.07 -2.76 -6.28
CA LEU A 25 -18.25 -2.64 -5.40
C LEU A 25 -19.33 -3.67 -5.76
N TYR A 26 -19.63 -3.83 -7.06
CA TYR A 26 -20.60 -4.82 -7.53
C TYR A 26 -20.18 -6.26 -7.20
N ALA A 27 -18.88 -6.58 -7.31
CA ALA A 27 -18.33 -7.88 -6.97
C ALA A 27 -18.24 -8.16 -5.46
N GLY A 28 -18.57 -7.18 -4.61
CA GLY A 28 -18.49 -7.31 -3.15
C GLY A 28 -17.07 -7.14 -2.58
N ILE A 29 -16.14 -6.58 -3.35
CA ILE A 29 -14.80 -6.22 -2.85
C ILE A 29 -14.93 -4.99 -1.94
N GLY A 30 -14.32 -5.06 -0.75
CA GLY A 30 -14.26 -3.96 0.21
C GLY A 30 -13.31 -2.85 -0.27
N ILE A 31 -13.76 -2.04 -1.23
CA ILE A 31 -13.00 -0.95 -1.84
C ILE A 31 -13.44 0.41 -1.25
N PRO A 32 -12.81 0.92 -0.17
CA PRO A 32 -13.25 2.14 0.48
C PRO A 32 -12.98 3.41 -0.33
N GLY A 33 -12.07 3.37 -1.31
CA GLY A 33 -11.71 4.56 -2.07
C GLY A 33 -10.79 4.30 -3.26
N VAL A 34 -10.65 5.37 -4.05
CA VAL A 34 -9.71 5.52 -5.16
C VAL A 34 -9.22 6.96 -5.22
N ASN A 35 -8.01 7.19 -5.73
CA ASN A 35 -7.48 8.54 -5.98
C ASN A 35 -6.46 8.57 -7.11
N GLY A 36 -6.35 9.73 -7.78
CA GLY A 36 -5.24 10.03 -8.68
C GLY A 36 -3.96 10.26 -7.89
N VAL A 37 -2.83 9.73 -8.39
CA VAL A 37 -1.53 9.79 -7.70
C VAL A 37 -0.68 10.92 -8.30
N VAL A 38 0.58 11.03 -7.86
CA VAL A 38 1.49 12.13 -8.20
C VAL A 38 1.93 12.09 -9.67
N MET A 39 2.27 10.90 -10.18
CA MET A 39 2.66 10.74 -11.59
C MET A 39 1.41 10.77 -12.49
N PRO A 40 1.40 11.53 -13.60
CA PRO A 40 0.31 11.48 -14.58
C PRO A 40 0.00 10.04 -15.03
N GLY A 41 -1.28 9.67 -15.03
CA GLY A 41 -1.72 8.31 -15.37
C GLY A 41 -1.53 7.27 -14.27
N GLN A 42 -0.96 7.64 -13.12
CA GLN A 42 -0.86 6.77 -11.95
C GLN A 42 -2.08 6.93 -11.03
N TRP A 43 -2.62 5.80 -10.58
CA TRP A 43 -3.83 5.73 -9.78
C TRP A 43 -3.65 4.78 -8.59
N GLU A 44 -4.47 4.98 -7.57
CA GLU A 44 -4.51 4.15 -6.37
C GLU A 44 -5.96 3.72 -6.10
N PHE A 45 -6.11 2.47 -5.69
CA PHE A 45 -7.33 1.97 -5.04
C PHE A 45 -6.92 1.30 -3.73
N GLN A 46 -7.79 1.36 -2.73
CA GLN A 46 -7.56 0.70 -1.46
C GLN A 46 -8.50 -0.49 -1.31
N VAL A 47 -8.04 -1.58 -0.68
CA VAL A 47 -8.88 -2.72 -0.29
C VAL A 47 -8.80 -2.88 1.23
N GLY A 48 -9.95 -2.91 1.89
CA GLY A 48 -10.05 -3.10 3.33
C GLY A 48 -10.98 -2.11 4.06
N PRO A 49 -11.09 -2.23 5.39
CA PRO A 49 -10.46 -3.24 6.23
C PRO A 49 -11.06 -4.63 6.02
N VAL A 50 -10.21 -5.66 5.91
CA VAL A 50 -10.59 -7.06 5.72
C VAL A 50 -9.67 -7.96 6.56
N GLU A 51 -10.14 -9.15 6.92
CA GLU A 51 -9.45 -10.04 7.85
C GLU A 51 -8.68 -11.17 7.14
N GLY A 52 -7.41 -11.32 7.52
CA GLY A 52 -6.58 -12.46 7.15
C GLY A 52 -6.50 -12.72 5.65
N ILE A 53 -6.79 -13.96 5.26
CA ILE A 53 -6.68 -14.45 3.88
C ILE A 53 -7.53 -13.65 2.88
N SER A 54 -8.65 -13.08 3.33
CA SER A 54 -9.55 -12.28 2.50
C SER A 54 -8.88 -11.03 1.93
N ALA A 55 -7.83 -10.52 2.59
CA ALA A 55 -7.03 -9.41 2.05
C ALA A 55 -6.31 -9.81 0.76
N GLY A 56 -5.72 -11.01 0.73
CA GLY A 56 -5.09 -11.56 -0.46
C GLY A 56 -6.10 -11.81 -1.58
N ASP A 57 -7.19 -12.50 -1.26
CA ASP A 57 -8.24 -12.84 -2.22
C ASP A 57 -8.82 -11.59 -2.90
N GLN A 58 -9.19 -10.59 -2.11
CA GLN A 58 -9.82 -9.38 -2.66
C GLN A 58 -8.85 -8.51 -3.45
N VAL A 59 -7.57 -8.40 -3.05
CA VAL A 59 -6.57 -7.65 -3.82
C VAL A 59 -6.31 -8.33 -5.16
N TRP A 60 -6.19 -9.66 -5.21
CA TRP A 60 -6.00 -10.39 -6.47
C TRP A 60 -7.20 -10.25 -7.41
N VAL A 61 -8.42 -10.39 -6.90
CA VAL A 61 -9.64 -10.20 -7.71
C VAL A 61 -9.77 -8.74 -8.17
N ALA A 62 -9.41 -7.77 -7.32
CA ALA A 62 -9.41 -6.36 -7.72
C ALA A 62 -8.39 -6.08 -8.83
N ARG A 63 -7.18 -6.66 -8.77
CA ARG A 63 -6.17 -6.56 -9.84
C ARG A 63 -6.67 -7.20 -11.14
N TYR A 64 -7.28 -8.38 -11.05
CA TYR A 64 -7.89 -9.03 -12.22
C TYR A 64 -8.93 -8.14 -12.88
N LEU A 65 -9.87 -7.58 -12.11
CA LEU A 65 -10.89 -6.67 -12.66
C LEU A 65 -10.27 -5.44 -13.30
N LEU A 66 -9.18 -4.89 -12.73
CA LEU A 66 -8.46 -3.76 -13.32
C LEU A 66 -7.90 -4.13 -14.69
N GLU A 67 -7.17 -5.24 -14.79
CA GLU A 67 -6.61 -5.74 -16.06
C GLU A 67 -7.70 -6.01 -17.11
N ARG A 68 -8.83 -6.62 -16.68
CA ARG A 68 -9.99 -6.86 -17.56
C ARG A 68 -10.57 -5.57 -18.13
N ILE A 69 -10.68 -4.53 -17.30
CA ILE A 69 -11.24 -3.24 -17.73
C ILE A 69 -10.24 -2.50 -18.63
N THR A 70 -8.95 -2.55 -18.32
CA THR A 70 -7.92 -1.95 -19.18
C THR A 70 -7.86 -2.62 -20.54
N GLU A 71 -8.06 -3.94 -20.63
CA GLU A 71 -8.17 -4.65 -21.90
C GLU A 71 -9.33 -4.10 -22.76
N ILE A 72 -10.51 -3.90 -22.16
CA ILE A 72 -11.68 -3.33 -22.86
C ILE A 72 -11.37 -1.91 -23.37
N SER A 73 -10.63 -1.13 -22.59
CA SER A 73 -10.24 0.23 -22.95
C SER A 73 -9.03 0.32 -23.88
N GLY A 74 -8.43 -0.81 -24.28
CA GLY A 74 -7.27 -0.84 -25.18
C GLY A 74 -5.99 -0.24 -24.58
N VAL A 75 -5.83 -0.31 -23.25
CA VAL A 75 -4.63 0.16 -22.54
C VAL A 75 -4.07 -0.96 -21.64
N ASN A 76 -2.82 -0.81 -21.22
CA ASN A 76 -2.18 -1.74 -20.29
C ASN A 76 -2.05 -1.12 -18.90
N VAL A 77 -2.22 -1.94 -17.86
CA VAL A 77 -1.79 -1.62 -16.49
C VAL A 77 -0.40 -2.21 -16.24
N SER A 78 0.40 -1.52 -15.44
CA SER A 78 1.66 -2.03 -14.93
C SER A 78 1.69 -1.90 -13.41
N PHE A 79 2.10 -2.98 -12.74
CA PHE A 79 2.40 -2.97 -11.32
C PHE A 79 3.91 -2.84 -11.05
N ASP A 80 4.71 -2.50 -12.05
CA ASP A 80 6.15 -2.24 -11.89
C ASP A 80 6.38 -1.18 -10.80
N PRO A 81 7.28 -1.40 -9.82
CA PRO A 81 7.51 -0.47 -8.72
C PRO A 81 8.07 0.90 -9.16
N LYS A 82 8.72 0.96 -10.33
CA LYS A 82 9.33 2.16 -10.89
C LYS A 82 9.17 2.13 -12.43
N PRO A 83 7.95 2.36 -12.94
CA PRO A 83 7.65 2.20 -14.37
C PRO A 83 8.33 3.26 -15.24
N VAL A 84 8.64 4.43 -14.69
CA VAL A 84 9.36 5.50 -15.36
C VAL A 84 10.62 5.85 -14.55
N PRO A 85 11.83 5.70 -15.11
CA PRO A 85 13.07 6.12 -14.47
C PRO A 85 13.12 7.64 -14.21
N GLY A 86 14.03 8.06 -13.33
CA GLY A 86 14.26 9.48 -13.02
C GLY A 86 13.34 10.02 -11.92
N ASP A 87 13.00 11.31 -12.04
CA ASP A 87 12.35 12.13 -11.00
C ASP A 87 10.82 11.95 -10.93
N TRP A 88 10.33 10.77 -11.33
CA TRP A 88 8.93 10.38 -11.22
C TRP A 88 8.69 9.49 -10.01
N ASN A 89 7.52 9.60 -9.38
CA ASN A 89 7.18 8.71 -8.27
C ASN A 89 7.14 7.24 -8.72
N GLY A 90 7.58 6.34 -7.84
CA GLY A 90 7.33 4.91 -8.02
C GLY A 90 5.93 4.52 -7.55
N ALA A 91 5.59 3.24 -7.68
CA ALA A 91 4.33 2.66 -7.25
C ALA A 91 4.55 1.68 -6.08
N GLY A 92 3.79 1.86 -5.00
CA GLY A 92 3.85 1.01 -3.81
C GLY A 92 2.50 0.35 -3.54
N ALA A 93 2.50 -0.65 -2.68
CA ALA A 93 1.28 -1.26 -2.14
C ALA A 93 1.32 -1.17 -0.61
N HIS A 94 1.10 0.04 -0.07
CA HIS A 94 1.19 0.25 1.37
C HIS A 94 0.20 -0.63 2.13
N CYS A 95 0.68 -1.34 3.16
CA CYS A 95 -0.14 -2.26 3.94
C CYS A 95 -0.48 -1.65 5.30
N ASN A 96 -1.76 -1.35 5.51
CA ASN A 96 -2.26 -0.94 6.81
C ASN A 96 -2.59 -2.19 7.65
N TYR A 97 -2.06 -2.28 8.87
CA TYR A 97 -2.17 -3.48 9.70
C TYR A 97 -2.56 -3.16 11.15
N SER A 98 -3.46 -3.96 11.70
CA SER A 98 -3.76 -3.97 13.14
C SER A 98 -4.27 -5.31 13.63
N THR A 99 -3.93 -5.65 14.87
CA THR A 99 -4.55 -6.75 15.62
C THR A 99 -5.65 -6.23 16.55
N LYS A 100 -6.44 -7.13 17.13
CA LYS A 100 -7.45 -6.78 18.13
C LYS A 100 -6.87 -6.01 19.32
N SER A 101 -5.64 -6.32 19.74
CA SER A 101 -4.97 -5.61 20.85
C SER A 101 -4.47 -4.22 20.44
N MET A 102 -4.02 -4.05 19.19
CA MET A 102 -3.61 -2.73 18.67
C MET A 102 -4.78 -1.73 18.60
N ARG A 103 -6.01 -2.22 18.39
CA ARG A 103 -7.22 -1.38 18.31
C ARG A 103 -7.89 -1.09 19.66
N LYS A 104 -7.41 -1.68 20.77
CA LYS A 104 -7.92 -1.44 22.13
C LYS A 104 -7.11 -0.35 22.85
N ASP A 105 -7.63 0.15 23.96
CA ASP A 105 -6.93 1.16 24.78
C ASP A 105 -5.54 0.67 25.20
N GLY A 106 -4.54 1.55 25.07
CA GLY A 106 -3.13 1.18 25.23
C GLY A 106 -2.51 0.45 24.03
N GLY A 107 -3.26 0.32 22.92
CA GLY A 107 -2.84 -0.39 21.71
C GLY A 107 -1.62 0.19 21.02
N LEU A 108 -1.31 1.48 21.21
CA LEU A 108 -0.11 2.12 20.69
C LEU A 108 1.19 1.45 21.18
N THR A 109 1.21 0.96 22.42
CA THR A 109 2.36 0.19 22.93
C THR A 109 2.51 -1.14 22.19
N VAL A 110 1.40 -1.79 21.82
CA VAL A 110 1.41 -3.02 21.01
C VAL A 110 1.88 -2.72 19.58
N ILE A 111 1.45 -1.59 19.01
CA ILE A 111 1.91 -1.12 17.69
C ILE A 111 3.43 -0.94 17.70
N LYS A 112 3.98 -0.18 18.67
CA LYS A 112 5.44 0.06 18.77
C LYS A 112 6.23 -1.24 18.88
N LYS A 113 5.79 -2.19 19.70
CA LYS A 113 6.40 -3.53 19.79
C LYS A 113 6.35 -4.30 18.47
N GLY A 114 5.23 -4.22 17.74
CA GLY A 114 5.11 -4.84 16.41
C GLY A 114 6.09 -4.23 15.41
N ILE A 115 6.28 -2.91 15.44
CA ILE A 115 7.23 -2.19 14.59
C ILE A 115 8.68 -2.59 14.92
N GLU A 116 9.03 -2.74 16.19
CA GLU A 116 10.35 -3.22 16.62
C GLU A 116 10.67 -4.62 16.07
N LYS A 117 9.69 -5.53 16.06
CA LYS A 117 9.87 -6.86 15.44
C LYS A 117 10.09 -6.77 13.92
N LEU A 118 9.32 -5.91 13.24
CA LEU A 118 9.49 -5.66 11.79
C LEU A 118 10.85 -5.04 11.46
N GLN A 119 11.42 -4.25 12.36
CA GLN A 119 12.77 -3.69 12.21
C GLN A 119 13.83 -4.80 12.20
N VAL A 120 13.72 -5.77 13.10
CA VAL A 120 14.66 -6.91 13.18
C VAL A 120 14.63 -7.74 11.90
N LYS A 121 13.43 -8.05 11.39
CA LYS A 121 13.25 -8.85 10.15
C LYS A 121 13.20 -7.99 8.88
N HIS A 122 13.72 -6.76 8.91
CA HIS A 122 13.60 -5.83 7.78
C HIS A 122 14.11 -6.42 6.46
N LYS A 123 15.29 -7.05 6.48
CA LYS A 123 15.91 -7.65 5.28
C LYS A 123 15.08 -8.80 4.70
N GLU A 124 14.55 -9.67 5.56
CA GLU A 124 13.72 -10.80 5.16
C GLU A 124 12.42 -10.33 4.50
N HIS A 125 11.77 -9.30 5.09
CA HIS A 125 10.59 -8.69 4.49
C HIS A 125 10.90 -8.03 3.14
N ILE A 126 11.99 -7.25 3.04
CA ILE A 126 12.36 -6.59 1.77
C ILE A 126 12.56 -7.60 0.63
N ALA A 127 13.19 -8.75 0.91
CA ALA A 127 13.38 -9.81 -0.08
C ALA A 127 12.07 -10.38 -0.64
N ALA A 128 10.96 -10.27 0.10
CA ALA A 128 9.65 -10.77 -0.28
C ALA A 128 8.67 -9.65 -0.72
N TYR A 129 9.08 -8.38 -0.65
CA TYR A 129 8.20 -7.22 -0.83
C TYR A 129 8.07 -6.73 -2.29
N GLY A 130 8.34 -7.62 -3.25
CA GLY A 130 8.26 -7.37 -4.69
C GLY A 130 9.63 -7.14 -5.33
N GLU A 131 9.82 -7.72 -6.52
CA GLU A 131 11.05 -7.56 -7.31
C GLU A 131 11.15 -6.15 -7.90
N GLY A 132 12.38 -5.63 -8.06
CA GLY A 132 12.64 -4.29 -8.62
C GLY A 132 12.40 -3.14 -7.63
N ASN A 133 12.16 -3.45 -6.36
CA ASN A 133 11.84 -2.46 -5.33
C ASN A 133 13.01 -1.53 -4.98
N GLU A 134 14.25 -1.94 -5.25
CA GLU A 134 15.47 -1.13 -5.13
C GLU A 134 15.45 0.12 -6.03
N CYS A 135 14.77 0.05 -7.18
CA CYS A 135 14.57 1.19 -8.07
C CYS A 135 13.56 2.21 -7.52
N ARG A 136 12.76 1.81 -6.52
CA ARG A 136 11.74 2.65 -5.87
C ARG A 136 12.21 3.18 -4.52
N LEU A 137 12.75 2.32 -3.66
CA LEU A 137 13.16 2.59 -2.28
C LEU A 137 14.52 3.29 -2.19
N MET A 138 14.62 4.51 -2.73
CA MET A 138 15.87 5.27 -2.82
C MET A 138 16.00 6.43 -1.80
N GLY A 139 15.12 6.48 -0.78
CA GLY A 139 15.14 7.59 0.20
C GLY A 139 14.59 8.93 -0.31
N LYS A 140 14.00 8.97 -1.51
CA LYS A 140 13.41 10.15 -2.17
C LYS A 140 11.92 9.91 -2.44
N HIS A 141 11.16 10.95 -2.79
CA HIS A 141 9.74 10.84 -3.17
C HIS A 141 8.84 10.18 -2.12
N GLU A 142 8.91 10.64 -0.87
CA GLU A 142 8.10 10.12 0.24
C GLU A 142 8.32 8.63 0.55
N ILE A 143 9.57 8.16 0.47
CA ILE A 143 9.91 6.79 0.85
C ILE A 143 11.29 6.65 1.49
N ALA A 144 11.45 5.63 2.34
CA ALA A 144 12.72 5.29 2.98
C ALA A 144 13.69 4.59 2.00
N ASP A 145 14.98 4.66 2.32
CA ASP A 145 16.00 3.86 1.63
C ASP A 145 15.86 2.37 1.95
N ILE A 146 16.03 1.51 0.94
CA ILE A 146 15.83 0.05 1.03
C ILE A 146 16.68 -0.63 2.10
N ASN A 147 17.82 -0.05 2.48
CA ASN A 147 18.73 -0.62 3.47
C ASN A 147 18.46 -0.11 4.89
N THR A 148 17.59 0.90 5.03
CA THR A 148 17.33 1.56 6.30
C THR A 148 15.90 1.30 6.76
N PHE A 149 15.75 0.83 7.99
CA PHE A 149 14.46 0.78 8.64
C PHE A 149 14.25 2.04 9.49
N SER A 150 13.15 2.73 9.26
CA SER A 150 12.73 3.87 10.06
C SER A 150 11.23 3.85 10.27
N TRP A 151 10.77 4.44 11.37
CA TRP A 151 9.35 4.68 11.60
C TRP A 151 9.11 6.05 12.22
N GLY A 152 7.90 6.59 12.05
CA GLY A 152 7.54 7.86 12.67
C GLY A 152 6.05 8.18 12.60
N VAL A 153 5.63 9.11 13.46
CA VAL A 153 4.26 9.65 13.46
C VAL A 153 4.13 10.65 12.32
N ALA A 154 3.14 10.43 11.44
CA ALA A 154 2.89 11.24 10.25
C ALA A 154 4.08 11.37 9.27
N ASN A 155 5.14 10.57 9.45
CA ASN A 155 6.32 10.64 8.61
C ASN A 155 6.14 9.77 7.36
N ARG A 156 5.88 10.42 6.23
CA ARG A 156 5.75 9.72 4.95
C ARG A 156 7.09 9.22 4.38
N GLY A 157 8.23 9.79 4.79
CA GLY A 157 9.55 9.32 4.37
C GLY A 157 10.04 8.10 5.16
N ALA A 158 9.29 7.62 6.15
CA ALA A 158 9.67 6.46 6.95
C ALA A 158 9.27 5.14 6.28
N SER A 159 9.91 4.04 6.69
CA SER A 159 9.55 2.69 6.25
C SER A 159 8.17 2.28 6.79
N VAL A 160 7.89 2.63 8.05
CA VAL A 160 6.59 2.43 8.70
C VAL A 160 6.05 3.76 9.24
N ARG A 161 4.78 4.06 8.96
CA ARG A 161 4.11 5.27 9.43
C ARG A 161 3.03 4.95 10.44
N VAL A 162 2.99 5.71 11.54
CA VAL A 162 1.85 5.74 12.46
C VAL A 162 1.04 7.01 12.18
N GLY A 163 -0.27 6.89 12.00
CA GLY A 163 -1.14 8.04 11.75
C GLY A 163 -1.23 8.98 12.95
N ARG A 164 -1.46 10.28 12.72
CA ARG A 164 -1.65 11.26 13.80
C ARG A 164 -2.83 10.87 14.70
N ASP A 165 -3.90 10.34 14.13
CA ASP A 165 -5.08 9.92 14.88
C ASP A 165 -4.76 8.70 15.76
N THR A 166 -4.06 7.68 15.22
CA THR A 166 -3.59 6.53 16.01
C THR A 166 -2.70 6.96 17.19
N ASP A 167 -1.79 7.90 16.97
CA ASP A 167 -0.89 8.41 18.01
C ASP A 167 -1.65 9.21 19.07
N ARG A 168 -2.55 10.10 18.65
CA ARG A 168 -3.41 10.91 19.54
C ARG A 168 -4.36 10.04 20.38
N GLU A 169 -4.96 9.02 19.79
CA GLU A 169 -5.94 8.15 20.45
C GLU A 169 -5.28 7.02 21.26
N GLY A 170 -3.98 6.78 21.08
CA GLY A 170 -3.24 5.73 21.77
C GLY A 170 -3.63 4.31 21.34
N LYS A 171 -4.32 4.16 20.19
CA LYS A 171 -4.77 2.88 19.62
C LYS A 171 -5.09 3.04 18.13
N GLY A 172 -5.05 1.95 17.35
CA GLY A 172 -5.38 1.97 15.93
C GLY A 172 -4.56 0.98 15.10
N TYR A 173 -3.91 1.47 14.05
CA TYR A 173 -3.12 0.71 13.08
C TYR A 173 -1.83 1.45 12.69
N PHE A 174 -0.88 0.74 12.08
CA PHE A 174 0.28 1.32 11.38
C PHE A 174 0.23 1.00 9.88
N GLU A 175 0.97 1.78 9.09
CA GLU A 175 1.13 1.65 7.64
C GLU A 175 2.57 1.19 7.33
N ASP A 176 2.75 -0.03 6.82
CA ASP A 176 4.02 -0.47 6.22
C ASP A 176 4.09 0.00 4.76
N ARG A 177 5.03 0.89 4.46
CA ARG A 177 5.17 1.56 3.16
C ARG A 177 6.17 0.87 2.23
N ARG A 178 6.85 -0.15 2.73
CA ARG A 178 7.91 -0.87 2.03
C ARG A 178 7.44 -1.82 0.92
N PRO A 179 6.23 -2.43 0.94
CA PRO A 179 5.82 -3.28 -0.17
C PRO A 179 5.67 -2.51 -1.48
N ALA A 180 6.18 -3.10 -2.55
CA ALA A 180 6.07 -2.56 -3.90
C ALA A 180 4.69 -2.85 -4.51
N SER A 181 4.32 -2.13 -5.58
CA SER A 181 3.03 -2.31 -6.26
C SER A 181 2.79 -3.71 -6.83
N ASN A 182 3.86 -4.43 -7.20
CA ASN A 182 3.83 -5.81 -7.70
C ASN A 182 3.88 -6.87 -6.59
N MET A 183 3.84 -6.50 -5.31
CA MET A 183 3.90 -7.46 -4.22
C MET A 183 2.76 -8.49 -4.29
N ASP A 184 3.04 -9.72 -3.86
CA ASP A 184 2.00 -10.73 -3.63
C ASP A 184 1.33 -10.47 -2.28
N PRO A 185 0.02 -10.13 -2.26
CA PRO A 185 -0.68 -9.84 -1.02
C PRO A 185 -0.73 -11.04 -0.07
N TYR A 186 -0.68 -12.29 -0.56
CA TYR A 186 -0.64 -13.47 0.32
C TYR A 186 0.66 -13.52 1.13
N VAL A 187 1.79 -13.30 0.44
CA VAL A 187 3.12 -13.26 1.07
C VAL A 187 3.23 -12.10 2.05
N VAL A 188 2.92 -10.88 1.63
CA VAL A 188 3.11 -9.70 2.48
C VAL A 188 2.21 -9.73 3.71
N THR A 189 0.93 -10.06 3.54
CA THR A 189 -0.02 -10.06 4.68
C THR A 189 0.30 -11.14 5.70
N SER A 190 0.66 -12.35 5.24
CA SER A 190 1.07 -13.45 6.14
C SER A 190 2.37 -13.14 6.86
N MET A 191 3.40 -12.63 6.18
CA MET A 191 4.68 -12.28 6.82
C MET A 191 4.53 -11.17 7.87
N ILE A 192 3.71 -10.13 7.61
CA ILE A 192 3.43 -9.10 8.62
C ILE A 192 2.75 -9.74 9.85
N ALA A 193 1.77 -10.62 9.64
CA ALA A 193 1.10 -11.30 10.73
C ALA A 193 2.05 -12.22 11.52
N GLU A 194 2.86 -13.02 10.82
CA GLU A 194 3.85 -13.93 11.42
C GLU A 194 4.85 -13.16 12.29
N THR A 195 5.50 -12.15 11.73
CA THR A 195 6.50 -11.35 12.45
C THR A 195 5.90 -10.61 13.65
N THR A 196 4.69 -10.07 13.52
CA THR A 196 4.09 -9.27 14.61
C THR A 196 3.46 -10.14 15.70
N ILE A 197 2.88 -11.30 15.36
CA ILE A 197 2.16 -12.18 16.28
C ILE A 197 3.07 -13.28 16.83
N LEU A 198 3.74 -14.06 15.97
CA LEU A 198 4.45 -15.29 16.34
C LEU A 198 5.89 -15.02 16.79
N GLY A 199 6.59 -14.06 16.16
CA GLY A 199 7.97 -13.70 16.49
C GLY A 199 8.95 -14.01 15.38
#